data_AF-A7UDW8-F1
#
_entry.id   AF-A7UDW8-F1
#
_cell.length_a   1.000
_cell.length_b   1.000
_cell.length_c   1.000
_cell.angle_alpha   90.00
_cell.angle_beta   90.00
_cell.angle_gamma   90.00
#
_symmetry.space_group_name_H-M   'P 1'
#
loop_
_entity.id
_entity.type
_entity.pdbx_description
1 polymer ?
#
loop_
_entity_poly.entity_id
_entity_poly.type
_entity_poly.pdbx_seq_one_letter_code
_entity_poly.pdbx_strand_id
1 'polypeptide(L)'
;CVIDKVTRNQCQECRFKKCIAVGMATDLVLDDSKRLAKRKLIEENRERRRREELQKTAWDRLEPTQEEWDLIRMVTEAHMATNAQGNHWKQKRKFLSAAGVKEAKPEDIGQASTGNAPEGSKVDIEAFSQFTKIITPAITRVVDFAKKLPMFCELPCEDQIILLKGCCMEIMSLRAAVRYDPESETLTLNGEMAVTRGQLKNGGLGVVSDAIFDLGVSLSSFNLDDSEVALLQAVILLSSDQS
;
A
#
# COMPACT_ATOMS: atom_id res chain seq x y z
N CYS A 1 -63.61 -17.16 17.70
CA CYS A 1 -64.58 -16.31 16.98
C CYS A 1 -64.44 -16.54 15.48
N VAL A 2 -65.48 -16.23 14.69
CA VAL A 2 -65.40 -16.22 13.22
C VAL A 2 -64.49 -15.06 12.80
N ILE A 3 -63.59 -15.29 11.84
CA ILE A 3 -62.67 -14.28 11.31
C ILE A 3 -63.13 -13.87 9.92
N ASP A 4 -63.59 -12.64 9.77
CA ASP A 4 -64.02 -12.01 8.50
C ASP A 4 -63.36 -10.62 8.33
N LYS A 5 -63.76 -9.86 7.30
CA LYS A 5 -63.18 -8.55 7.00
C LYS A 5 -63.34 -7.53 8.15
N VAL A 6 -64.41 -7.63 8.93
CA VAL A 6 -64.75 -6.74 10.04
C VAL A 6 -64.14 -7.23 11.35
N THR A 7 -64.12 -8.55 11.57
CA THR A 7 -63.74 -9.16 12.86
C THR A 7 -62.27 -9.58 12.97
N ARG A 8 -61.48 -9.49 11.88
CA ARG A 8 -60.08 -9.99 11.81
C ARG A 8 -59.10 -9.49 12.86
N ASN A 9 -59.36 -8.37 13.52
CA ASN A 9 -58.46 -7.78 14.53
C ASN A 9 -58.97 -7.96 15.97
N GLN A 10 -60.12 -8.59 16.18
CA GLN A 10 -60.75 -8.72 17.50
C GLN A 10 -60.06 -9.75 18.41
N CYS A 11 -59.40 -10.76 17.83
CA CYS A 11 -58.70 -11.80 18.60
C CYS A 11 -57.50 -12.32 17.82
N GLN A 12 -56.29 -12.11 18.36
CA GLN A 12 -55.03 -12.54 17.73
C GLN A 12 -54.93 -14.08 17.64
N GLU A 13 -55.37 -14.79 18.69
CA GLU A 13 -55.33 -16.26 18.75
C GLU A 13 -56.22 -16.90 17.68
N CYS A 14 -57.47 -16.43 17.54
CA CYS A 14 -58.40 -16.96 16.52
C CYS A 14 -57.92 -16.63 15.10
N ARG A 15 -57.28 -15.47 14.91
CA ARG A 15 -56.65 -15.11 13.63
C ARG A 15 -55.47 -16.02 13.32
N PHE A 16 -54.58 -16.26 14.27
CA PHE A 16 -53.43 -17.15 14.10
C PHE A 16 -53.88 -18.57 13.75
N LYS A 17 -54.83 -19.15 14.50
CA LYS A 17 -55.39 -20.47 14.20
C LYS A 17 -55.99 -20.56 12.79
N LYS A 18 -56.69 -19.52 12.33
CA LYS A 18 -57.19 -19.48 10.95
C LYS A 18 -56.05 -19.43 9.93
N CYS A 19 -54.99 -18.66 10.17
CA CYS A 19 -53.81 -18.61 9.30
C CYS A 19 -53.15 -20.00 9.14
N ILE A 20 -53.00 -20.76 10.23
CA ILE A 20 -52.47 -22.13 10.18
C ILE A 20 -53.43 -23.07 9.46
N ALA A 21 -54.74 -22.97 9.76
CA ALA A 21 -55.75 -23.83 9.14
C ALA A 21 -55.86 -23.65 7.61
N VAL A 22 -55.57 -22.45 7.09
CA VAL A 22 -55.50 -22.19 5.63
C VAL A 22 -54.14 -22.53 5.01
N GLY A 23 -53.21 -23.11 5.78
CA GLY A 23 -51.94 -23.63 5.28
C GLY A 23 -50.78 -22.64 5.26
N MET A 24 -50.78 -21.58 6.08
CA MET A 24 -49.59 -20.72 6.20
C MET A 24 -48.42 -21.48 6.84
N ALA A 25 -47.30 -21.55 6.13
CA ALA A 25 -46.07 -22.22 6.53
C ALA A 25 -45.29 -21.38 7.57
N THR A 26 -45.31 -21.79 8.84
CA THR A 26 -44.62 -21.09 9.94
C THR A 26 -43.12 -21.28 9.93
N ASP A 27 -42.65 -22.38 9.36
CA ASP A 27 -41.25 -22.76 9.18
C ASP A 27 -40.51 -21.85 8.18
N LEU A 28 -41.24 -21.15 7.30
CA LEU A 28 -40.70 -20.14 6.38
C LEU A 28 -40.60 -18.74 7.01
N VAL A 29 -41.10 -18.55 8.23
CA VAL A 29 -40.93 -17.29 8.96
C VAL A 29 -39.50 -17.21 9.48
N LEU A 30 -38.73 -16.28 8.92
CA LEU A 30 -37.35 -16.05 9.35
C LEU A 30 -37.32 -15.60 10.82
N ASP A 31 -36.53 -16.31 11.62
CA ASP A 31 -36.10 -15.88 12.94
C ASP A 31 -35.25 -14.60 12.86
N ASP A 32 -35.06 -13.94 14.01
CA ASP A 32 -34.36 -12.65 14.06
C ASP A 32 -32.89 -12.73 13.62
N SER A 33 -32.24 -13.89 13.82
CA SER A 33 -30.86 -14.11 13.36
C SER A 33 -30.78 -14.16 11.82
N LYS A 34 -31.68 -14.91 11.17
CA LYS A 34 -31.76 -14.96 9.71
C LYS A 34 -32.18 -13.63 9.09
N ARG A 35 -33.02 -12.84 9.77
CA ARG A 35 -33.36 -11.47 9.35
C ARG A 35 -32.15 -10.55 9.39
N LEU A 36 -31.34 -10.62 10.45
CA LEU A 36 -30.13 -9.82 10.58
C LEU A 36 -29.09 -10.21 9.53
N ALA A 37 -28.87 -11.51 9.32
CA ALA A 37 -27.98 -12.02 8.28
C ALA A 37 -28.41 -11.56 6.88
N LYS A 38 -29.71 -11.62 6.57
CA LYS A 38 -30.26 -11.11 5.31
C LYS A 38 -30.02 -9.60 5.14
N ARG A 39 -30.21 -8.80 6.19
CA ARG A 39 -29.93 -7.35 6.16
C ARG A 39 -28.46 -7.06 5.90
N LYS A 40 -27.55 -7.78 6.57
CA LYS A 40 -26.10 -7.63 6.37
C LYS A 40 -25.69 -7.96 4.94
N LEU A 41 -26.18 -9.08 4.40
CA LEU A 41 -25.93 -9.49 3.02
C LEU A 41 -26.46 -8.48 1.99
N ILE A 42 -27.62 -7.86 2.26
CA ILE A 42 -28.17 -6.81 1.39
C ILE A 42 -27.25 -5.58 1.41
N GLU A 43 -26.74 -5.20 2.58
CA GLU A 43 -25.84 -4.05 2.71
C GLU A 43 -24.49 -4.31 2.02
N GLU A 44 -23.86 -5.45 2.29
CA GLU A 44 -22.61 -5.87 1.62
C GLU A 44 -22.77 -5.92 0.09
N ASN A 45 -23.90 -6.44 -0.41
CA ASN A 45 -24.17 -6.45 -1.85
C ASN A 45 -24.39 -5.04 -2.44
N ARG A 46 -24.98 -4.11 -1.67
CA ARG A 46 -25.15 -2.71 -2.09
C ARG A 46 -23.82 -1.97 -2.12
N GLU A 47 -22.97 -2.17 -1.12
CA GLU A 47 -21.61 -1.62 -1.10
C GLU A 47 -20.78 -2.17 -2.26
N ARG A 48 -20.86 -3.48 -2.53
CA ARG A 48 -20.20 -4.09 -3.68
C ARG A 48 -20.66 -3.46 -5.00
N ARG A 49 -21.97 -3.34 -5.24
CA ARG A 49 -22.51 -2.69 -6.45
C ARG A 49 -22.09 -1.24 -6.58
N ARG A 50 -22.09 -0.48 -5.47
CA ARG A 50 -21.62 0.91 -5.49
C ARG A 50 -20.14 1.00 -5.86
N ARG A 51 -19.31 0.07 -5.36
CA ARG A 51 -17.88 -0.01 -5.70
C ARG A 51 -17.69 -0.35 -7.18
N GLU A 52 -18.45 -1.32 -7.70
CA GLU A 52 -18.46 -1.70 -9.12
C GLU A 52 -18.93 -0.55 -10.03
N GLU A 53 -19.97 0.19 -9.64
CA GLU A 53 -20.49 1.36 -10.38
C GLU A 53 -19.49 2.52 -10.38
N LEU A 54 -18.89 2.84 -9.23
CA LEU A 54 -17.83 3.85 -9.13
C LEU A 54 -16.64 3.48 -10.01
N GLN A 55 -16.22 2.22 -9.98
CA GLN A 55 -15.14 1.71 -10.82
C GLN A 55 -15.49 1.81 -12.31
N LYS A 56 -16.74 1.53 -12.70
CA LYS A 56 -17.22 1.63 -14.08
C LYS A 56 -17.25 3.08 -14.57
N THR A 57 -17.78 4.02 -13.78
CA THR A 57 -17.77 5.45 -14.13
C THR A 57 -16.36 6.06 -14.14
N ALA A 58 -15.44 5.52 -13.32
CA ALA A 58 -14.05 5.92 -13.34
C ALA A 58 -13.26 5.34 -14.53
N TRP A 59 -13.79 4.32 -15.22
CA TRP A 59 -13.16 3.71 -16.39
C TRP A 59 -13.65 4.29 -17.73
N ASP A 60 -14.73 5.07 -17.75
CA ASP A 60 -15.09 5.92 -18.90
C ASP A 60 -14.14 7.14 -19.06
N ARG A 61 -12.95 7.07 -18.44
CA ARG A 61 -11.93 8.12 -18.47
C ARG A 61 -11.34 8.24 -19.86
N LEU A 62 -11.34 9.49 -20.32
CA LEU A 62 -10.61 10.04 -21.46
C LEU A 62 -9.25 9.34 -21.63
N GLU A 63 -9.09 8.62 -22.74
CA GLU A 63 -7.78 8.20 -23.22
C GLU A 63 -6.83 9.41 -23.22
N PRO A 64 -5.56 9.25 -22.81
CA PRO A 64 -4.60 10.33 -22.91
C PRO A 64 -4.56 10.86 -24.34
N THR A 65 -4.55 12.17 -24.47
CA THR A 65 -4.27 12.85 -25.73
C THR A 65 -2.88 12.48 -26.24
N GLN A 66 -2.60 12.74 -27.52
CA GLN A 66 -1.28 12.44 -28.09
C GLN A 66 -0.14 13.15 -27.33
N GLU A 67 -0.36 14.40 -26.90
CA GLU A 67 0.60 15.17 -26.12
C GLU A 67 0.85 14.54 -24.74
N GLU A 68 -0.21 14.06 -24.08
CA GLU A 68 -0.10 13.33 -22.82
C GLU A 68 0.64 11.99 -23.00
N TRP A 69 0.39 11.27 -24.10
CA TRP A 69 1.13 10.04 -24.42
C TRP A 69 2.63 10.28 -24.62
N ASP A 70 2.99 11.38 -25.30
CA ASP A 70 4.39 11.75 -25.48
C ASP A 70 5.05 12.13 -24.14
N LEU A 71 4.31 12.79 -23.24
CA LEU A 71 4.77 13.06 -21.88
C LEU A 71 4.93 11.76 -21.06
N ILE A 72 3.94 10.87 -21.08
CA ILE A 72 3.99 9.57 -20.38
C ILE A 72 5.21 8.79 -20.84
N ARG A 73 5.44 8.69 -22.15
CA ARG A 73 6.60 8.00 -22.72
C ARG A 73 7.92 8.62 -22.24
N MET A 74 8.06 9.94 -22.32
CA MET A 74 9.26 10.64 -21.86
C MET A 74 9.55 10.39 -20.38
N VAL A 75 8.54 10.50 -19.52
CA VAL A 75 8.69 10.28 -18.07
C VAL A 75 9.03 8.81 -17.77
N THR A 76 8.41 7.88 -18.49
CA THR A 76 8.68 6.43 -18.36
C THR A 76 10.12 6.10 -18.77
N GLU A 77 10.58 6.59 -19.92
CA GLU A 77 11.96 6.41 -20.39
C GLU A 77 12.97 7.01 -19.40
N ALA A 78 12.67 8.18 -18.82
CA ALA A 78 13.49 8.80 -17.79
C ALA A 78 13.59 7.94 -16.53
N HIS A 79 12.46 7.38 -16.08
CA HIS A 79 12.44 6.44 -14.96
C HIS A 79 13.28 5.20 -15.27
N MET A 80 13.01 4.50 -16.37
CA MET A 80 13.70 3.26 -16.72
C MET A 80 15.22 3.44 -16.88
N ALA A 81 15.65 4.56 -17.48
CA ALA A 81 17.07 4.87 -17.66
C ALA A 81 17.82 5.13 -16.33
N THR A 82 17.09 5.46 -15.26
CA THR A 82 17.64 5.82 -13.95
C THR A 82 17.23 4.85 -12.85
N ASN A 83 16.42 3.85 -13.16
CA ASN A 83 15.98 2.83 -12.22
C ASN A 83 16.96 1.65 -12.22
N ALA A 84 17.74 1.53 -11.13
CA ALA A 84 18.82 0.55 -11.05
C ALA A 84 18.35 -0.90 -11.24
N GLN A 85 19.02 -1.67 -12.10
CA GLN A 85 18.77 -3.09 -12.39
C GLN A 85 17.43 -3.43 -13.09
N GLY A 86 16.54 -2.45 -13.34
CA GLY A 86 15.28 -2.66 -14.06
C GLY A 86 14.49 -3.88 -13.53
N ASN A 87 13.98 -4.71 -14.44
CA ASN A 87 13.21 -5.92 -14.14
C ASN A 87 14.03 -7.10 -13.57
N HIS A 88 15.36 -6.99 -13.55
CA HIS A 88 16.26 -8.06 -13.07
C HIS A 88 16.68 -7.89 -11.60
N TRP A 89 16.06 -6.96 -10.87
CA TRP A 89 16.42 -6.66 -9.49
C TRP A 89 16.29 -7.89 -8.58
N LYS A 90 15.28 -8.75 -8.80
CA LYS A 90 15.08 -9.97 -7.98
C LYS A 90 16.25 -10.95 -8.09
N GLN A 91 16.84 -11.12 -9.26
CA GLN A 91 17.97 -12.03 -9.48
C GLN A 91 19.31 -11.43 -9.08
N LYS A 92 19.43 -10.10 -9.10
CA LYS A 92 20.70 -9.41 -8.84
C LYS A 92 20.87 -8.95 -7.40
N ARG A 93 19.78 -8.86 -6.63
CA ARG A 93 19.83 -8.45 -5.22
C ARG A 93 20.59 -9.45 -4.36
N LYS A 94 21.29 -8.93 -3.36
CA LYS A 94 21.95 -9.68 -2.30
C LYS A 94 21.30 -9.31 -0.98
N PHE A 95 21.00 -10.30 -0.16
CA PHE A 95 20.50 -10.06 1.20
C PHE A 95 21.60 -9.42 2.04
N LEU A 96 21.25 -8.36 2.77
CA LEU A 96 22.13 -7.80 3.76
C LEU A 96 22.39 -8.86 4.82
N SER A 97 23.62 -9.36 4.87
CA SER A 97 24.01 -10.38 5.85
C SER A 97 23.88 -9.81 7.25
N ALA A 98 23.18 -10.54 8.12
CA ALA A 98 23.17 -10.30 9.54
C ALA A 98 24.54 -10.66 10.16
N ALA A 99 25.59 -9.90 9.84
CA ALA A 99 26.77 -9.89 10.68
C ALA A 99 26.39 -9.17 11.99
N GLY A 100 25.84 -9.92 12.95
CA GLY A 100 25.56 -9.42 14.31
C GLY A 100 24.11 -9.49 14.80
N VAL A 101 23.11 -9.79 13.96
CA VAL A 101 21.74 -10.00 14.44
C VAL A 101 21.61 -11.44 14.88
N LYS A 102 21.77 -11.71 16.18
CA LYS A 102 21.25 -12.94 16.78
C LYS A 102 19.74 -12.94 16.55
N GLU A 103 19.26 -13.82 15.66
CA GLU A 103 17.88 -14.27 15.71
C GLU A 103 17.64 -14.79 17.13
N ALA A 104 16.77 -14.10 17.88
CA ALA A 104 16.26 -14.65 19.11
C ALA A 104 15.39 -15.86 18.73
N LYS A 105 15.97 -17.06 18.84
CA LYS A 105 15.22 -18.31 18.75
C LYS A 105 14.07 -18.27 19.76
N PRO A 106 12.85 -18.70 19.39
CA PRO A 106 11.69 -18.71 20.29
C PRO A 106 11.69 -19.89 21.27
N GLU A 107 12.86 -20.30 21.78
CA GLU A 107 13.02 -21.46 22.65
C GLU A 107 14.12 -21.20 23.70
N ASP A 108 13.80 -20.37 24.71
CA ASP A 108 14.24 -20.64 26.08
C ASP A 108 13.41 -19.80 27.07
N ILE A 109 12.37 -20.43 27.60
CA ILE A 109 11.63 -19.94 28.75
C ILE A 109 12.52 -20.16 29.98
N GLY A 110 13.06 -19.05 30.51
CA GLY A 110 13.46 -18.97 31.91
C GLY A 110 14.94 -18.71 32.16
N GLN A 111 15.34 -17.43 32.13
CA GLN A 111 16.08 -16.83 33.24
C GLN A 111 16.25 -15.32 33.00
N ALA A 112 15.71 -14.54 33.94
CA ALA A 112 15.82 -13.10 33.96
C ALA A 112 17.28 -12.66 34.14
N SER A 113 17.73 -11.72 33.30
CA SER A 113 18.89 -10.87 33.56
C SER A 113 18.41 -9.43 33.52
N THR A 114 18.28 -8.84 34.70
CA THR A 114 17.92 -7.44 34.92
C THR A 114 18.99 -6.51 34.35
N GLY A 115 18.61 -5.71 33.37
CA GLY A 115 19.40 -4.61 32.83
C GLY A 115 18.48 -3.60 32.15
N ASN A 116 17.78 -2.79 32.94
CA ASN A 116 16.98 -1.67 32.46
C ASN A 116 17.90 -0.60 31.85
N ALA A 117 18.04 -0.60 30.53
CA ALA A 117 18.48 0.56 29.77
C ALA A 117 17.26 1.16 29.05
N PRO A 118 17.11 2.49 29.00
CA PRO A 118 15.99 3.11 28.30
C PRO A 118 16.06 2.75 26.81
N GLU A 119 14.91 2.41 26.22
CA GLU A 119 14.71 2.17 24.77
C GLU A 119 14.93 3.47 23.97
N GLY A 120 16.16 3.97 23.95
CA GLY A 120 16.62 4.85 22.88
C GLY A 120 16.96 3.97 21.69
N SER A 121 16.36 4.22 20.53
CA SER A 121 16.65 3.55 19.26
C SER A 121 18.15 3.53 18.99
N LYS A 122 18.83 2.45 19.40
CA LYS A 122 20.25 2.28 19.12
C LYS A 122 20.37 1.97 17.63
N VAL A 123 21.03 2.85 16.90
CA VAL A 123 21.32 2.66 15.48
C VAL A 123 22.41 1.59 15.35
N ASP A 124 22.13 0.57 14.55
CA ASP A 124 23.13 -0.41 14.12
C ASP A 124 24.09 0.28 13.15
N ILE A 125 25.31 0.53 13.63
CA ILE A 125 26.36 1.26 12.90
C ILE A 125 26.82 0.49 11.67
N GLU A 126 26.81 -0.84 11.70
CA GLU A 126 27.22 -1.64 10.54
C GLU A 126 26.15 -1.57 9.45
N ALA A 127 24.88 -1.76 9.80
CA ALA A 127 23.77 -1.59 8.86
C ALA A 127 23.73 -0.17 8.27
N PHE A 128 23.87 0.86 9.12
CA PHE A 128 23.95 2.26 8.67
C PHE A 128 25.13 2.51 7.72
N SER A 129 26.29 1.93 8.00
CA SER A 129 27.47 2.00 7.12
C SER A 129 27.22 1.37 5.75
N GLN A 130 26.47 0.25 5.68
CA GLN A 130 26.11 -0.33 4.38
C GLN A 130 25.09 0.51 3.62
N PHE A 131 24.10 1.11 4.31
CA PHE A 131 23.11 1.99 3.69
C PHE A 131 23.74 3.27 3.13
N THR A 132 24.65 3.89 3.87
CA THR A 132 25.38 5.09 3.41
C THR A 132 26.25 4.85 2.17
N LYS A 133 26.72 3.63 1.92
CA LYS A 133 27.45 3.30 0.68
C LYS A 133 26.56 3.33 -0.57
N ILE A 134 25.28 2.96 -0.41
CA ILE A 134 24.34 2.86 -1.54
C ILE A 134 23.43 4.09 -1.69
N ILE A 135 23.41 4.97 -0.69
CA ILE A 135 22.54 6.16 -0.70
C ILE A 135 22.99 7.20 -1.73
N THR A 136 24.28 7.45 -1.87
CA THR A 136 24.79 8.46 -2.82
C THR A 136 24.43 8.12 -4.27
N PRO A 137 24.68 6.89 -4.78
CA PRO A 137 24.20 6.49 -6.10
C PRO A 137 22.67 6.54 -6.24
N ALA A 138 21.91 6.25 -5.18
CA ALA A 138 20.45 6.34 -5.19
C ALA A 138 19.99 7.79 -5.38
N ILE A 139 20.55 8.74 -4.62
CA ILE A 139 20.29 10.17 -4.74
C ILE A 139 20.65 10.67 -6.15
N THR A 140 21.84 10.33 -6.65
CA THR A 140 22.28 10.73 -8.00
C THR A 140 21.27 10.27 -9.05
N ARG A 141 20.73 9.05 -8.95
CA ARG A 141 19.72 8.56 -9.89
C ARG A 141 18.37 9.26 -9.79
N VAL A 142 18.02 9.83 -8.64
CA VAL A 142 16.83 10.71 -8.52
C VAL A 142 17.09 12.04 -9.22
N VAL A 143 18.28 12.62 -9.05
CA VAL A 143 18.69 13.84 -9.76
C VAL A 143 18.72 13.59 -11.28
N ASP A 144 19.30 12.47 -11.72
CA ASP A 144 19.34 12.10 -13.15
C ASP A 144 17.95 11.89 -13.74
N PHE A 145 16.99 11.38 -12.94
CA PHE A 145 15.59 11.28 -13.34
C PHE A 145 15.00 12.67 -13.58
N ALA A 146 15.12 13.57 -12.60
CA ALA A 146 14.60 14.93 -12.70
C ALA A 146 15.20 15.69 -13.90
N LYS A 147 16.52 15.58 -14.12
CA LYS A 147 17.22 16.22 -15.24
C LYS A 147 16.86 15.69 -16.62
N LYS A 148 16.13 14.57 -16.71
CA LYS A 148 15.59 14.05 -17.98
C LYS A 148 14.21 14.62 -18.31
N LEU A 149 13.60 15.39 -17.41
CA LEU A 149 12.30 16.02 -17.62
C LEU A 149 12.49 17.49 -18.03
N PRO A 150 12.08 17.90 -19.25
CA PRO A 150 12.21 19.28 -19.72
C PRO A 150 11.56 20.29 -18.76
N MET A 151 10.36 19.99 -18.26
CA MET A 151 9.61 20.84 -17.33
C MET A 151 10.36 21.11 -16.01
N PHE A 152 11.27 20.23 -15.59
CA PHE A 152 12.13 20.47 -14.43
C PHE A 152 13.37 21.28 -14.80
N CYS A 153 14.00 20.97 -15.93
CA CYS A 153 15.20 21.65 -16.41
C CYS A 153 14.99 23.12 -16.78
N GLU A 154 13.75 23.50 -17.10
CA GLU A 154 13.35 24.88 -17.41
C GLU A 154 13.16 25.75 -16.15
N LEU A 155 13.13 25.16 -14.95
CA LEU A 155 13.00 25.88 -13.68
C LEU A 155 14.32 26.57 -13.28
N PRO A 156 14.26 27.65 -12.47
CA PRO A 156 15.43 28.23 -11.82
C PRO A 156 16.24 27.20 -11.02
N CYS A 157 17.56 27.37 -10.96
CA CYS A 157 18.44 26.44 -10.23
C CYS A 157 18.06 26.32 -8.75
N GLU A 158 17.63 27.43 -8.14
CA GLU A 158 17.16 27.49 -6.76
C GLU A 158 15.95 26.56 -6.54
N ASP A 159 14.95 26.63 -7.44
CA ASP A 159 13.74 25.83 -7.38
C ASP A 159 14.05 24.35 -7.63
N GLN A 160 14.94 24.04 -8.59
CA GLN A 160 15.40 22.67 -8.82
C GLN A 160 16.01 22.04 -7.55
N ILE A 161 16.80 22.82 -6.79
CA ILE A 161 17.41 22.36 -5.54
C ILE A 161 16.35 22.15 -4.46
N ILE A 162 15.38 23.05 -4.34
CA ILE A 162 14.29 22.96 -3.37
C ILE A 162 13.47 21.70 -3.61
N LEU A 163 12.99 21.51 -4.85
CA LEU A 163 12.21 20.34 -5.24
C LEU A 163 12.97 19.04 -5.00
N LEU A 164 14.24 18.96 -5.41
CA LEU A 164 15.06 17.76 -5.19
C LEU A 164 15.27 17.46 -3.71
N LYS A 165 15.59 18.46 -2.88
CA LYS A 165 15.73 18.26 -1.43
C LYS A 165 14.44 17.78 -0.79
N GLY A 166 13.32 18.28 -1.30
CA GLY A 166 12.00 17.97 -0.81
C GLY A 166 11.51 16.57 -1.14
N CYS A 167 11.74 16.13 -2.36
CA CYS A 167 11.11 14.93 -2.90
C CYS A 167 12.02 13.69 -2.88
N CYS A 168 13.33 13.86 -2.65
CA CYS A 168 14.31 12.80 -2.84
C CYS A 168 14.01 11.55 -1.99
N MET A 169 13.66 11.73 -0.71
CA MET A 169 13.34 10.63 0.18
C MET A 169 12.05 9.91 -0.25
N GLU A 170 11.05 10.66 -0.72
CA GLU A 170 9.77 10.11 -1.17
C GLU A 170 9.96 9.25 -2.42
N ILE A 171 10.72 9.75 -3.41
CA ILE A 171 11.04 9.00 -4.63
C ILE A 171 11.87 7.75 -4.31
N MET A 172 12.87 7.86 -3.43
CA MET A 172 13.66 6.69 -3.01
C MET A 172 12.80 5.66 -2.26
N SER A 173 11.89 6.12 -1.40
CA SER A 173 10.96 5.26 -0.66
C SER A 173 9.98 4.55 -1.59
N LEU A 174 9.41 5.26 -2.56
CA LEU A 174 8.57 4.69 -3.62
C LEU A 174 9.33 3.63 -4.41
N ARG A 175 10.56 3.94 -4.87
CA ARG A 175 11.42 2.99 -5.61
C ARG A 175 11.78 1.74 -4.79
N ALA A 176 11.90 1.85 -3.47
CA ALA A 176 12.09 0.71 -2.59
C ALA A 176 10.79 -0.09 -2.43
N ALA A 177 9.67 0.59 -2.17
CA ALA A 177 8.36 -0.01 -1.93
C ALA A 177 7.85 -0.83 -3.12
N VAL A 178 8.01 -0.34 -4.36
CA VAL A 178 7.66 -1.10 -5.58
C VAL A 178 8.57 -2.32 -5.82
N ARG A 179 9.66 -2.44 -5.05
CA ARG A 179 10.56 -3.61 -4.99
C ARG A 179 10.41 -4.41 -3.70
N TYR A 180 9.24 -4.33 -3.08
CA TYR A 180 8.86 -5.26 -2.03
C TYR A 180 8.66 -6.66 -2.60
N ASP A 181 9.20 -7.65 -1.91
CA ASP A 181 9.05 -9.05 -2.26
C ASP A 181 8.31 -9.81 -1.15
N PRO A 182 7.05 -10.23 -1.38
CA PRO A 182 6.26 -10.92 -0.37
C PRO A 182 6.86 -12.26 0.09
N GLU A 183 7.60 -12.97 -0.77
CA GLU A 183 8.17 -14.28 -0.43
C GLU A 183 9.27 -14.20 0.62
N SER A 184 10.09 -13.15 0.56
CA SER A 184 11.20 -12.95 1.48
C SER A 184 10.95 -11.83 2.50
N GLU A 185 9.79 -11.17 2.41
CA GLU A 185 9.41 -10.00 3.21
C GLU A 185 10.50 -8.92 3.26
N THR A 186 11.10 -8.63 2.11
CA THR A 186 12.20 -7.66 1.98
C THR A 186 11.90 -6.55 1.00
N LEU A 187 12.48 -5.37 1.26
CA LEU A 187 12.63 -4.31 0.27
C LEU A 187 13.99 -4.44 -0.40
N THR A 188 14.10 -4.05 -1.68
CA THR A 188 15.39 -3.99 -2.37
C THR A 188 15.83 -2.55 -2.60
N LEU A 189 16.84 -2.12 -1.84
CA LEU A 189 17.46 -0.81 -1.93
C LEU A 189 18.45 -0.77 -3.09
N ASN A 190 18.48 0.36 -3.80
CA ASN A 190 19.43 0.62 -4.89
C ASN A 190 19.45 -0.46 -6.01
N GLY A 191 18.41 -1.31 -6.08
CA GLY A 191 18.34 -2.47 -6.99
C GLY A 191 19.25 -3.64 -6.63
N GLU A 192 20.00 -3.59 -5.53
CA GLU A 192 21.07 -4.56 -5.24
C GLU A 192 21.07 -5.11 -3.80
N MET A 193 20.46 -4.41 -2.83
CA MET A 193 20.53 -4.79 -1.42
C MET A 193 19.13 -5.10 -0.88
N ALA A 194 18.85 -6.38 -0.65
CA ALA A 194 17.61 -6.82 0.00
C ALA A 194 17.73 -6.68 1.51
N VAL A 195 16.78 -6.00 2.13
CA VAL A 195 16.77 -5.70 3.57
C VAL A 195 15.42 -6.08 4.17
N THR A 196 15.46 -6.59 5.40
CA THR A 196 14.26 -6.83 6.20
C THR A 196 13.81 -5.55 6.90
N ARG A 197 12.57 -5.54 7.38
CA ARG A 197 11.98 -4.42 8.15
C ARG A 197 12.84 -4.04 9.36
N GLY A 198 13.30 -5.03 10.12
CA GLY A 198 14.14 -4.80 11.29
C GLY A 198 15.51 -4.20 10.94
N GLN A 199 16.15 -4.69 9.87
CA GLN A 199 17.46 -4.17 9.43
C GLN A 199 17.37 -2.70 8.99
N LEU A 200 16.34 -2.35 8.23
CA LEU A 200 16.15 -0.97 7.77
C LEU A 200 15.81 -0.03 8.94
N LYS A 201 14.95 -0.47 9.87
CA LYS A 201 14.59 0.24 11.10
C LYS A 201 15.81 0.50 11.98
N ASN A 202 16.57 -0.55 12.29
CA ASN A 202 17.73 -0.48 13.19
C ASN A 202 18.92 0.22 12.53
N GLY A 203 19.07 0.14 11.21
CA GLY A 203 20.14 0.82 10.49
C GLY A 203 19.93 2.32 10.27
N GLY A 204 19.00 2.96 10.99
CA GLY A 204 18.92 4.41 11.12
C GLY A 204 17.60 5.06 10.70
N LEU A 205 16.71 4.35 10.01
CA LEU A 205 15.42 4.91 9.57
C LEU A 205 14.32 4.86 10.63
N GLY A 206 14.48 4.04 11.68
CA GLY A 206 13.49 3.94 12.76
C GLY A 206 12.09 3.61 12.24
N VAL A 207 11.07 4.34 12.72
CA VAL A 207 9.66 4.14 12.34
C VAL A 207 9.38 4.40 10.86
N VAL A 208 10.23 5.16 10.16
CA VAL A 208 10.07 5.39 8.71
C VAL A 208 10.17 4.08 7.93
N SER A 209 10.99 3.14 8.42
CA SER A 209 11.05 1.79 7.85
C SER A 209 9.66 1.14 7.83
N ASP A 210 8.87 1.29 8.89
CA ASP A 210 7.57 0.63 8.96
C ASP A 210 6.62 1.16 7.88
N ALA A 211 6.59 2.48 7.69
CA ALA A 211 5.79 3.12 6.66
C ALA A 211 6.16 2.69 5.23
N ILE A 212 7.46 2.55 4.92
CA ILE A 212 7.90 2.14 3.57
C ILE A 212 7.50 0.69 3.29
N PHE A 213 7.64 -0.20 4.28
CA PHE A 213 7.22 -1.59 4.12
C PHE A 213 5.70 -1.71 3.98
N ASP A 214 4.92 -0.97 4.77
CA ASP A 214 3.46 -1.00 4.69
C ASP A 214 2.98 -0.47 3.33
N LEU A 215 3.65 0.56 2.79
CA LEU A 215 3.44 1.02 1.42
C LEU A 215 3.78 -0.09 0.41
N GLY A 216 4.93 -0.76 0.54
CA GLY A 216 5.33 -1.84 -0.35
C GLY A 216 4.36 -3.02 -0.36
N VAL A 217 3.85 -3.41 0.81
CA VAL A 217 2.80 -4.42 0.94
C VAL A 217 1.53 -3.98 0.22
N SER A 218 1.08 -2.75 0.45
CA SER A 218 -0.11 -2.19 -0.21
C SER A 218 0.04 -2.19 -1.73
N LEU A 219 1.16 -1.64 -2.24
CA LEU A 219 1.44 -1.50 -3.67
C LEU A 219 1.60 -2.84 -4.39
N SER A 220 2.00 -3.92 -3.68
CA SER A 220 2.14 -5.24 -4.29
C SER A 220 0.84 -5.78 -4.91
N SER A 221 -0.32 -5.29 -4.45
CA SER A 221 -1.64 -5.66 -4.99
C SER A 221 -2.06 -4.87 -6.23
N PHE A 222 -1.40 -3.72 -6.50
CA PHE A 222 -1.74 -2.82 -7.61
C PHE A 222 -1.08 -3.23 -8.92
N ASN A 223 -0.01 -4.03 -8.88
CA ASN A 223 0.77 -4.45 -10.06
C ASN A 223 1.18 -3.26 -10.94
N LEU A 224 1.73 -2.21 -10.31
CA LEU A 224 2.10 -0.99 -11.02
C LEU A 224 3.12 -1.26 -12.13
N ASP A 225 2.90 -0.67 -13.29
CA ASP A 225 3.88 -0.68 -14.37
C ASP A 225 4.92 0.44 -14.24
N ASP A 226 5.96 0.40 -15.09
CA ASP A 226 7.03 1.42 -15.09
C ASP A 226 6.48 2.83 -15.36
N SER A 227 5.41 2.97 -16.13
CA SER A 227 4.79 4.25 -16.46
C SER A 227 4.06 4.85 -15.26
N GLU A 228 3.28 4.05 -14.53
CA GLU A 228 2.57 4.48 -13.31
C GLU A 228 3.56 4.91 -12.23
N VAL A 229 4.63 4.13 -12.01
CA VAL A 229 5.70 4.51 -11.07
C VAL A 229 6.39 5.80 -11.52
N ALA A 230 6.70 5.93 -12.81
CA ALA A 230 7.35 7.11 -13.34
C ALA A 230 6.49 8.38 -13.17
N LEU A 231 5.19 8.28 -13.42
CA LEU A 231 4.23 9.37 -13.23
C LEU A 231 4.08 9.74 -11.75
N LEU A 232 4.01 8.77 -10.84
CA LEU A 232 3.99 9.04 -9.40
C LEU A 232 5.24 9.82 -8.96
N GLN A 233 6.42 9.44 -9.46
CA GLN A 233 7.65 10.20 -9.19
C GLN A 233 7.61 11.61 -9.75
N ALA A 234 7.04 11.82 -10.95
CA ALA A 234 6.93 13.13 -11.56
C ALA A 234 5.97 14.04 -10.77
N VAL A 235 4.85 13.50 -10.29
CA VAL A 235 3.93 14.21 -9.39
C VAL A 235 4.63 14.58 -8.10
N ILE A 236 5.34 13.64 -7.46
CA ILE A 236 6.13 13.90 -6.24
C ILE A 236 7.18 14.99 -6.47
N LEU A 237 7.92 14.95 -7.59
CA LEU A 237 8.95 15.92 -7.93
C LEU A 237 8.39 17.33 -8.17
N LEU A 238 7.23 17.44 -8.82
CA LEU A 238 6.64 18.71 -9.25
C LEU A 238 5.53 19.20 -8.29
N SER A 239 5.37 18.58 -7.12
CA SER A 239 4.40 19.01 -6.12
C SER A 239 4.86 20.31 -5.45
N SER A 240 4.02 21.35 -5.54
CA SER A 240 4.27 22.72 -5.09
C SER A 240 4.19 22.95 -3.58
N ASP A 241 4.01 21.91 -2.77
CA ASP A 241 3.89 22.04 -1.30
C ASP A 241 5.24 22.37 -0.63
N GLN A 242 6.30 22.58 -1.42
CA GLN A 242 7.67 22.85 -0.96
C GLN A 242 8.27 24.16 -1.49
N SER A 243 7.51 24.96 -2.24
CA SER A 243 7.89 26.31 -2.72
C SER A 243 7.35 27.43 -1.83
#